data_AF-R7HLN0-F1
#
_entry.id   AF-R7HLN0-F1
#
_cell.length_a   1.000
_cell.length_b   1.000
_cell.length_c   1.000
_cell.angle_alpha   90.00
_cell.angle_beta   90.00
_cell.angle_gamma   90.00
#
_symmetry.space_group_name_H-M   'P 1'
#
loop_
_entity.id
_entity.type
_entity.pdbx_description
1 polymer ?
#
loop_
_entity_poly.entity_id
_entity_poly.type
_entity_poly.pdbx_seq_one_letter_code
_entity_poly.pdbx_strand_id
1 'polypeptide(L)'
;MILEFLKGELNSKRFNGSLDNIINDLGLDSSIIFNGNIKNKKENLDRLNIMKKFRGYPDNGLFENFPKISEWKYLELDEKDIDNIYYIDYDYWNELSNGTSKPVEAAKVINSGREIYNVSNQPFFDGFEYKKANKFPPIILITCNNEKFLIIEGHSRMTIYGFNPSKLNGTYAYVGYTTENEMRKYDQRMLVGENVKTRKF
;
A
#
# COMPACT_ATOMS: atom_id res chain seq x y z
N MET A 1 6.52 9.23 -2.47
CA MET A 1 6.22 7.82 -2.80
C MET A 1 7.42 6.90 -2.60
N ILE A 2 8.43 6.85 -3.48
CA ILE A 2 9.51 5.83 -3.39
C ILE A 2 10.19 5.78 -2.01
N LEU A 3 10.55 6.94 -1.45
CA LEU A 3 11.15 7.01 -0.12
C LEU A 3 10.29 6.32 0.96
N GLU A 4 8.98 6.61 0.99
CA GLU A 4 8.08 5.99 1.97
C GLU A 4 7.84 4.51 1.70
N PHE A 5 7.77 4.10 0.42
CA PHE A 5 7.70 2.69 0.06
C PHE A 5 8.90 1.92 0.66
N LEU A 6 10.12 2.43 0.42
CA LEU A 6 11.35 1.81 0.91
C LEU A 6 11.43 1.81 2.45
N LYS A 7 10.92 2.84 3.13
CA LYS A 7 10.81 2.84 4.60
C LYS A 7 9.88 1.74 5.11
N GLY A 8 8.74 1.52 4.44
CA GLY A 8 7.82 0.43 4.76
C GLY A 8 8.50 -0.94 4.65
N GLU A 9 9.27 -1.13 3.57
CA GLU A 9 9.98 -2.38 3.30
C GLU A 9 11.16 -2.64 4.26
N LEU A 10 11.95 -1.61 4.61
CA LEU A 10 13.04 -1.74 5.60
C LEU A 10 12.53 -2.09 7.00
N ASN A 11 11.36 -1.56 7.39
CA ASN A 11 10.77 -1.88 8.68
C ASN A 11 10.08 -3.27 8.71
N SER A 12 9.96 -3.93 7.54
CA SER A 12 9.37 -5.25 7.44
C SER A 12 10.39 -6.35 7.73
N LYS A 13 10.10 -7.21 8.73
CA LYS A 13 10.91 -8.41 9.03
C LYS A 13 11.09 -9.34 7.82
N ARG A 14 10.14 -9.33 6.89
CA ARG A 14 10.18 -10.20 5.70
C ARG A 14 11.11 -9.68 4.62
N PHE A 15 11.26 -8.36 4.53
CA PHE A 15 11.85 -7.70 3.37
C PHE A 15 13.14 -6.94 3.68
N ASN A 16 13.39 -6.60 4.94
CA ASN A 16 14.56 -5.84 5.38
C ASN A 16 15.89 -6.42 4.87
N GLY A 17 16.15 -7.72 5.07
CA GLY A 17 17.44 -8.32 4.71
C GLY A 17 17.72 -8.31 3.21
N SER A 18 16.69 -8.50 2.38
CA SER A 18 16.85 -8.41 0.92
C SER A 18 17.09 -6.98 0.47
N LEU A 19 16.44 -6.00 1.10
CA LEU A 19 16.61 -4.60 0.77
C LEU A 19 17.98 -4.07 1.22
N ASP A 20 18.44 -4.46 2.42
CA ASP A 20 19.78 -4.13 2.93
C ASP A 20 20.89 -4.64 2.02
N ASN A 21 20.78 -5.88 1.52
CA ASN A 21 21.74 -6.43 0.56
C ASN A 21 21.82 -5.58 -0.72
N ILE A 22 20.68 -5.15 -1.27
CA ILE A 22 20.65 -4.31 -2.48
C ILE A 22 21.25 -2.92 -2.24
N ILE A 23 21.01 -2.33 -1.05
CA ILE A 23 21.61 -1.06 -0.66
C ILE A 23 23.13 -1.20 -0.61
N ASN A 24 23.63 -2.26 0.01
CA ASN A 24 25.07 -2.56 0.12
C ASN A 24 25.70 -2.83 -1.26
N ASP A 25 25.03 -3.60 -2.12
CA ASP A 25 25.50 -3.89 -3.50
C ASP A 25 25.61 -2.64 -4.38
N LEU A 26 24.86 -1.59 -4.05
CA LEU A 26 24.93 -0.29 -4.71
C LEU A 26 25.99 0.64 -4.08
N GLY A 27 26.69 0.19 -3.04
CA GLY A 27 27.66 1.00 -2.30
C GLY A 27 27.02 2.15 -1.53
N LEU A 28 25.75 1.98 -1.12
CA LEU A 28 24.96 2.99 -0.42
C LEU A 28 24.82 2.65 1.06
N ASP A 29 24.41 3.62 1.85
CA ASP A 29 24.07 3.44 3.26
C ASP A 29 22.56 3.57 3.48
N SER A 30 22.02 2.84 4.46
CA SER A 30 20.58 2.83 4.79
C SER A 30 20.03 4.20 5.20
N SER A 31 20.89 5.15 5.63
CA SER A 31 20.53 6.55 5.88
C SER A 31 19.90 7.23 4.68
N ILE A 32 20.17 6.77 3.45
CA ILE A 32 19.51 7.28 2.25
C ILE A 32 17.99 7.08 2.29
N ILE A 33 17.50 6.09 3.06
CA ILE A 33 16.07 5.84 3.27
C ILE A 33 15.59 6.39 4.61
N PHE A 34 16.30 6.16 5.72
CA PHE A 34 15.85 6.64 7.03
C PHE A 34 15.81 8.17 7.12
N ASN A 35 16.84 8.84 6.61
CA ASN A 35 17.01 10.29 6.66
C ASN A 35 16.87 10.95 5.29
N GLY A 36 16.25 10.24 4.33
CA GLY A 36 16.26 10.62 2.92
C GLY A 36 15.73 12.03 2.68
N ASN A 37 16.53 12.86 2.00
CA ASN A 37 16.13 14.20 1.59
C ASN A 37 15.50 14.18 0.20
N ILE A 38 14.19 14.43 0.12
CA ILE A 38 13.45 14.46 -1.15
C ILE A 38 13.84 15.61 -2.08
N LYS A 39 14.55 16.64 -1.58
CA LYS A 39 15.09 17.73 -2.40
C LYS A 39 16.45 17.39 -3.02
N ASN A 40 17.11 16.33 -2.54
CA ASN A 40 18.39 15.87 -3.08
C ASN A 40 18.18 14.98 -4.31
N LYS A 41 18.51 15.52 -5.49
CA LYS A 41 18.34 14.82 -6.77
C LYS A 41 19.17 13.53 -6.85
N LYS A 42 20.39 13.51 -6.29
CA LYS A 42 21.25 12.32 -6.31
C LYS A 42 20.66 11.21 -5.46
N GLU A 43 20.24 11.53 -4.23
CA GLU A 43 19.60 10.52 -3.38
C GLU A 43 18.28 10.02 -3.97
N ASN A 44 17.52 10.89 -4.66
CA ASN A 44 16.31 10.48 -5.38
C ASN A 44 16.60 9.48 -6.49
N LEU A 45 17.68 9.69 -7.25
CA LEU A 45 18.11 8.76 -8.29
C LEU A 45 18.58 7.43 -7.69
N ASP A 46 19.32 7.48 -6.58
CA ASP A 46 19.80 6.28 -5.89
C ASP A 46 18.64 5.45 -5.33
N ARG A 47 17.66 6.09 -4.69
CA ARG A 47 16.44 5.42 -4.22
C ARG A 47 15.62 4.85 -5.36
N LEU A 48 15.58 5.52 -6.52
CA LEU A 48 14.96 4.96 -7.73
C LEU A 48 15.71 3.71 -8.21
N ASN A 49 17.04 3.69 -8.17
CA ASN A 49 17.84 2.52 -8.55
C ASN A 49 17.66 1.36 -7.58
N ILE A 50 17.59 1.64 -6.27
CA ILE A 50 17.23 0.64 -5.26
C ILE A 50 15.85 0.05 -5.59
N MET A 51 14.84 0.90 -5.82
CA MET A 51 13.47 0.46 -6.10
C MET A 51 13.37 -0.37 -7.39
N LYS A 52 14.11 0.00 -8.43
CA LYS A 52 14.25 -0.76 -9.68
C LYS A 52 14.80 -2.17 -9.42
N LYS A 53 15.90 -2.28 -8.68
CA LYS A 53 16.51 -3.59 -8.37
C LYS A 53 15.65 -4.43 -7.43
N PHE A 54 15.03 -3.80 -6.43
CA PHE A 54 14.34 -4.51 -5.35
C PHE A 54 12.93 -4.96 -5.75
N ARG A 55 12.16 -4.12 -6.43
CA ARG A 55 10.76 -4.38 -6.78
C ARG A 55 10.45 -4.29 -8.27
N GLY A 56 11.41 -3.88 -9.11
CA GLY A 56 11.21 -3.77 -10.56
C GLY A 56 10.47 -2.50 -11.01
N TYR A 57 10.38 -1.46 -10.18
CA TYR A 57 9.70 -0.22 -10.57
C TYR A 57 10.31 0.42 -11.83
N PRO A 58 9.51 0.93 -12.80
CA PRO A 58 8.06 1.11 -12.75
C PRO A 58 7.23 0.01 -13.44
N ASP A 59 7.84 -0.98 -14.08
CA ASP A 59 7.15 -1.83 -15.07
C ASP A 59 7.59 -3.31 -15.06
N ASN A 60 8.41 -3.71 -14.09
CA ASN A 60 8.92 -5.07 -13.93
C ASN A 60 8.62 -5.58 -12.51
N GLY A 61 8.75 -6.90 -12.31
CA GLY A 61 8.63 -7.52 -10.99
C GLY A 61 7.28 -7.24 -10.33
N LEU A 62 7.29 -6.59 -9.16
CA LEU A 62 6.06 -6.22 -8.45
C LEU A 62 5.23 -5.17 -9.22
N PHE A 63 5.88 -4.38 -10.09
CA PHE A 63 5.25 -3.32 -10.87
C PHE A 63 4.97 -3.74 -12.31
N GLU A 64 4.99 -5.02 -12.63
CA GLU A 64 4.56 -5.49 -13.94
C GLU A 64 3.11 -5.07 -14.21
N ASN A 65 2.85 -4.53 -15.41
CA ASN A 65 1.57 -3.93 -15.81
C ASN A 65 1.07 -2.77 -14.93
N PHE A 66 1.92 -2.22 -14.05
CA PHE A 66 1.55 -1.10 -13.20
C PHE A 66 1.18 0.12 -14.05
N PRO A 67 0.07 0.82 -13.74
CA PRO A 67 -0.42 1.89 -14.59
C PRO A 67 0.54 3.07 -14.61
N LYS A 68 0.67 3.72 -15.77
CA LYS A 68 1.45 4.95 -15.88
C LYS A 68 0.85 6.03 -14.99
N ILE A 69 1.62 6.47 -13.99
CA ILE A 69 1.23 7.53 -13.06
C ILE A 69 1.68 8.88 -13.62
N SER A 70 0.74 9.81 -13.81
CA SER A 70 1.02 11.16 -14.31
C SER A 70 1.54 12.09 -13.21
N GLU A 71 1.06 11.93 -11.98
CA GLU A 71 1.48 12.72 -10.84
C GLU A 71 1.28 11.98 -9.51
N TRP A 72 2.05 12.37 -8.50
CA TRP A 72 1.91 11.91 -7.11
C TRP A 72 1.61 13.11 -6.22
N LYS A 73 0.53 13.04 -5.43
CA LYS A 73 0.19 14.04 -4.41
C LYS A 73 0.31 13.46 -3.02
N TYR A 74 0.72 14.30 -2.07
CA TYR A 74 0.70 13.95 -0.65
C TYR A 74 -0.55 14.59 -0.04
N LEU A 75 -1.49 13.75 0.37
CA LEU A 75 -2.82 14.16 0.80
C LEU A 75 -3.10 13.65 2.21
N GLU A 76 -3.83 14.44 2.99
CA GLU A 76 -4.41 13.99 4.25
C GLU A 76 -5.63 13.11 3.96
N LEU A 77 -5.79 12.06 4.75
CA LEU A 77 -6.95 11.18 4.70
C LEU A 77 -7.93 11.53 5.81
N ASP A 78 -9.21 11.33 5.53
CA ASP A 78 -10.30 11.43 6.48
C ASP A 78 -11.00 10.08 6.70
N GLU A 79 -11.87 10.01 7.70
CA GLU A 79 -12.60 8.79 8.04
C GLU A 79 -13.47 8.24 6.91
N LYS A 80 -14.09 9.12 6.10
CA LYS A 80 -15.00 8.69 5.01
C LYS A 80 -14.22 8.11 3.83
N ASP A 81 -12.93 8.45 3.67
CA ASP A 81 -12.10 7.90 2.61
C ASP A 81 -11.99 6.37 2.68
N ILE A 82 -12.08 5.79 3.88
CA ILE A 82 -11.87 4.35 4.08
C ILE A 82 -12.84 3.49 3.25
N ASP A 83 -14.06 3.98 3.03
CA ASP A 83 -15.10 3.25 2.30
C ASP A 83 -14.83 3.18 0.79
N ASN A 84 -13.92 4.04 0.32
CA ASN A 84 -13.53 4.18 -1.09
C ASN A 84 -12.12 3.64 -1.35
N ILE A 85 -11.49 3.01 -0.35
CA ILE A 85 -10.17 2.39 -0.48
C ILE A 85 -10.33 0.87 -0.63
N TYR A 86 -9.64 0.32 -1.63
CA TYR A 86 -9.75 -1.07 -2.05
C TYR A 86 -8.38 -1.73 -2.14
N TYR A 87 -8.32 -3.03 -1.84
CA TYR A 87 -7.14 -3.86 -2.06
C TYR A 87 -6.96 -4.18 -3.56
N ILE A 88 -5.70 -4.41 -3.96
CA ILE A 88 -5.38 -5.10 -5.22
C ILE A 88 -6.10 -6.44 -5.33
N ASP A 89 -6.36 -6.89 -6.55
CA ASP A 89 -6.96 -8.20 -6.82
C ASP A 89 -5.96 -9.30 -6.47
N TYR A 90 -6.04 -9.78 -5.23
CA TYR A 90 -5.14 -10.80 -4.70
C TYR A 90 -5.89 -11.69 -3.72
N ASP A 91 -5.80 -13.00 -3.91
CA ASP A 91 -6.68 -14.00 -3.27
C ASP A 91 -6.75 -13.85 -1.76
N TYR A 92 -5.63 -13.59 -1.08
CA TYR A 92 -5.62 -13.38 0.36
C TYR A 92 -6.48 -12.19 0.79
N TRP A 93 -6.32 -11.03 0.15
CA TRP A 93 -7.08 -9.82 0.48
C TRP A 93 -8.55 -9.93 0.07
N ASN A 94 -8.79 -10.61 -1.06
CA ASN A 94 -10.13 -10.90 -1.54
C ASN A 94 -10.90 -11.77 -0.53
N GLU A 95 -10.31 -12.88 -0.08
CA GLU A 95 -10.93 -13.76 0.92
C GLU A 95 -11.07 -13.08 2.28
N LEU A 96 -10.03 -12.37 2.74
CA LEU A 96 -10.07 -11.65 4.02
C LEU A 96 -11.17 -10.59 4.05
N SER A 97 -11.46 -9.93 2.93
CA SER A 97 -12.51 -8.91 2.80
C SER A 97 -13.86 -9.46 2.32
N ASN A 98 -14.06 -10.78 2.36
CA ASN A 98 -15.28 -11.46 1.91
C ASN A 98 -15.70 -11.06 0.46
N GLY A 99 -14.71 -10.89 -0.41
CA GLY A 99 -14.89 -10.55 -1.82
C GLY A 99 -15.22 -9.07 -2.11
N THR A 100 -15.23 -8.20 -1.08
CA THR A 100 -15.53 -6.76 -1.27
C THR A 100 -14.30 -5.93 -1.63
N SER A 101 -13.10 -6.49 -1.42
CA SER A 101 -11.81 -5.78 -1.47
C SER A 101 -11.69 -4.61 -0.48
N LYS A 102 -12.60 -4.48 0.50
CA LYS A 102 -12.58 -3.35 1.44
C LYS A 102 -11.88 -3.67 2.76
N PRO A 103 -11.03 -2.76 3.27
CA PRO A 103 -10.38 -2.92 4.58
C PRO A 103 -11.34 -2.99 5.76
N VAL A 104 -12.45 -2.25 5.73
CA VAL A 104 -13.49 -2.31 6.78
C VAL A 104 -14.15 -3.69 6.88
N GLU A 105 -14.34 -4.37 5.75
CA GLU A 105 -14.87 -5.73 5.74
C GLU A 105 -13.83 -6.74 6.21
N ALA A 106 -12.56 -6.56 5.84
CA ALA A 106 -11.46 -7.36 6.35
C ALA A 106 -11.34 -7.29 7.88
N ALA A 107 -11.46 -6.10 8.46
CA ALA A 107 -11.48 -5.92 9.91
C ALA A 107 -12.63 -6.68 10.59
N LYS A 108 -13.83 -6.71 9.98
CA LYS A 108 -14.97 -7.50 10.49
C LYS A 108 -14.69 -9.00 10.46
N VAL A 109 -14.10 -9.50 9.37
CA VAL A 109 -13.73 -10.92 9.25
C VAL A 109 -12.70 -11.29 10.31
N ILE A 110 -11.67 -10.46 10.51
CA ILE A 110 -10.66 -10.67 11.55
C ILE A 110 -11.29 -10.67 12.96
N ASN A 111 -12.18 -9.72 13.26
CA ASN A 111 -12.89 -9.65 14.54
C ASN A 111 -13.79 -10.85 14.80
N SER A 112 -14.27 -11.54 13.76
CA SER A 112 -15.03 -12.79 13.92
C SER A 112 -14.15 -14.01 14.22
N GLY A 113 -12.82 -13.85 14.23
CA GLY A 113 -11.86 -14.90 14.52
C GLY A 113 -11.56 -15.81 13.32
N ARG A 114 -12.08 -15.51 12.13
CA ARG A 114 -11.79 -16.28 10.93
C ARG A 114 -10.38 -15.97 10.43
N GLU A 115 -9.55 -17.01 10.36
CA GLU A 115 -8.23 -16.95 9.73
C GLU A 115 -8.32 -17.43 8.27
N ILE A 116 -7.61 -16.75 7.38
CA ILE A 116 -7.61 -17.05 5.94
C ILE A 116 -6.31 -17.77 5.62
N TYR A 117 -6.39 -18.93 4.95
CA TYR A 117 -5.24 -19.78 4.59
C TYR A 117 -4.30 -20.12 5.77
N ASN A 118 -4.85 -20.29 6.97
CA ASN A 118 -4.09 -20.53 8.21
C ASN A 118 -3.08 -19.42 8.54
N VAL A 119 -3.28 -18.21 8.01
CA VAL A 119 -2.49 -17.03 8.36
C VAL A 119 -3.11 -16.41 9.60
N SER A 120 -2.29 -16.25 10.64
CA SER A 120 -2.75 -15.72 11.91
C SER A 120 -3.21 -14.27 11.82
N ASN A 121 -4.29 -13.95 12.53
CA ASN A 121 -4.79 -12.59 12.68
C ASN A 121 -4.00 -11.73 13.70
N GLN A 122 -3.09 -12.34 14.47
CA GLN A 122 -2.35 -11.67 15.54
C GLN A 122 -1.63 -10.37 15.10
N PRO A 123 -0.96 -10.31 13.93
CA PRO A 123 -0.30 -9.07 13.50
C PRO A 123 -1.24 -7.87 13.32
N PHE A 124 -2.53 -8.10 13.03
CA PHE A 124 -3.52 -7.03 12.95
C PHE A 124 -3.91 -6.50 14.33
N PHE A 125 -4.04 -7.38 15.33
CA PHE A 125 -4.29 -6.97 16.72
C PHE A 125 -3.08 -6.25 17.31
N ASP A 126 -1.87 -6.76 17.07
CA ASP A 126 -0.63 -6.09 17.50
C ASP A 126 -0.52 -4.69 16.88
N GLY A 127 -0.85 -4.57 15.60
CA GLY A 127 -0.89 -3.30 14.89
C GLY A 127 -1.96 -2.34 15.43
N PHE A 128 -3.13 -2.86 15.78
CA PHE A 128 -4.20 -2.08 16.43
C PHE A 128 -3.75 -1.51 17.78
N GLU A 129 -3.10 -2.32 18.62
CA GLU A 129 -2.53 -1.87 19.89
C GLU A 129 -1.40 -0.85 19.68
N TYR A 130 -0.48 -1.12 18.75
CA TYR A 130 0.61 -0.19 18.41
C TYR A 130 0.08 1.19 17.99
N LYS A 131 -1.00 1.24 17.20
CA LYS A 131 -1.61 2.48 16.70
C LYS A 131 -2.20 3.38 17.79
N LYS A 132 -2.47 2.84 19.00
CA LYS A 132 -2.98 3.64 20.12
C LYS A 132 -1.98 4.72 20.56
N ALA A 133 -0.70 4.41 20.55
CA ALA A 133 0.37 5.32 20.97
C ALA A 133 1.21 5.87 19.79
N ASN A 134 1.12 5.23 18.62
CA ASN A 134 1.99 5.54 17.48
C ASN A 134 1.20 5.99 16.25
N LYS A 135 1.90 6.66 15.33
CA LYS A 135 1.39 6.95 13.99
C LYS A 135 1.98 5.96 13.00
N PHE A 136 1.15 5.47 12.09
CA PHE A 136 1.67 4.74 10.95
C PHE A 136 2.29 5.72 9.94
N PRO A 137 3.29 5.26 9.16
CA PRO A 137 3.76 6.02 8.02
C PRO A 137 2.62 6.22 7.01
N PRO A 138 2.78 7.16 6.05
CA PRO A 138 1.82 7.34 4.98
C PRO A 138 1.64 6.07 4.15
N ILE A 139 0.44 5.82 3.65
CA ILE A 139 0.16 4.73 2.72
C ILE A 139 0.33 5.17 1.26
N ILE A 140 0.31 4.23 0.32
CA ILE A 140 0.45 4.53 -1.11
C ILE A 140 -0.79 4.03 -1.83
N LEU A 141 -1.50 4.96 -2.48
CA LEU A 141 -2.73 4.73 -3.21
C LEU A 141 -2.55 5.12 -4.69
N ILE A 142 -3.38 4.56 -5.56
CA ILE A 142 -3.58 5.09 -6.92
C ILE A 142 -5.07 5.26 -7.22
N THR A 143 -5.40 6.20 -8.10
CA THR A 143 -6.77 6.42 -8.58
C THR A 143 -6.78 6.92 -10.02
N CYS A 144 -7.89 6.69 -10.72
CA CYS A 144 -8.18 7.29 -12.03
C CYS A 144 -9.41 8.20 -12.05
N ASN A 145 -10.16 8.28 -10.94
CA ASN A 145 -11.45 9.00 -10.88
C ASN A 145 -11.68 9.78 -9.58
N ASN A 146 -10.80 9.68 -8.58
CA ASN A 146 -10.98 10.26 -7.23
C ASN A 146 -12.18 9.72 -6.45
N GLU A 147 -12.85 8.68 -6.94
CA GLU A 147 -13.97 8.04 -6.26
C GLU A 147 -13.56 6.70 -5.66
N LYS A 148 -12.65 5.99 -6.32
CA LYS A 148 -12.09 4.72 -5.87
C LYS A 148 -10.57 4.82 -5.82
N PHE A 149 -9.99 4.29 -4.75
CA PHE A 149 -8.55 4.29 -4.50
C PHE A 149 -8.05 2.87 -4.28
N LEU A 150 -7.03 2.48 -5.01
CA LEU A 150 -6.41 1.16 -4.90
C LEU A 150 -5.14 1.23 -4.06
N ILE A 151 -5.02 0.37 -3.05
CA ILE A 151 -3.84 0.30 -2.19
C ILE A 151 -2.69 -0.36 -2.96
N ILE A 152 -1.57 0.34 -3.10
CA ILE A 152 -0.32 -0.23 -3.62
C ILE A 152 0.59 -0.67 -2.49
N GLU A 153 0.61 0.09 -1.39
CA GLU A 153 1.37 -0.23 -0.19
C GLU A 153 0.61 0.25 1.05
N GLY A 154 0.70 -0.51 2.14
CA GLY A 154 -0.04 -0.22 3.37
C GLY A 154 -1.30 -1.05 3.60
N HIS A 155 -1.47 -2.18 2.89
CA HIS A 155 -2.64 -3.07 3.01
C HIS A 155 -2.98 -3.42 4.48
N SER A 156 -2.00 -3.91 5.25
CA SER A 156 -2.22 -4.24 6.66
C SER A 156 -2.58 -3.02 7.52
N ARG A 157 -1.94 -1.87 7.27
CA ARG A 157 -2.24 -0.61 7.99
C ARG A 157 -3.67 -0.15 7.73
N MET A 158 -4.14 -0.22 6.49
CA MET A 158 -5.51 0.16 6.18
C MET A 158 -6.53 -0.82 6.78
N THR A 159 -6.18 -2.11 6.86
CA THR A 159 -6.96 -3.11 7.59
C THR A 159 -7.10 -2.73 9.07
N ILE A 160 -6.01 -2.26 9.69
CA ILE A 160 -6.00 -1.82 11.08
C ILE A 160 -6.89 -0.59 11.29
N TYR A 161 -6.87 0.37 10.37
CA TYR A 161 -7.82 1.48 10.38
C TYR A 161 -9.27 1.01 10.20
N GLY A 162 -9.50 -0.11 9.51
CA GLY A 162 -10.82 -0.72 9.38
C GLY A 162 -11.47 -1.13 10.70
N PHE A 163 -10.69 -1.42 11.76
CA PHE A 163 -11.26 -1.67 13.11
C PHE A 163 -11.83 -0.40 13.75
N ASN A 164 -11.31 0.77 13.42
CA ASN A 164 -11.77 2.05 13.92
C ASN A 164 -11.50 3.18 12.90
N PRO A 165 -12.39 3.36 11.92
CA PRO A 165 -12.24 4.34 10.83
C PRO A 165 -11.93 5.77 11.30
N SER A 166 -12.49 6.21 12.43
CA SER A 166 -12.23 7.54 13.00
C SER A 166 -10.74 7.84 13.27
N LYS A 167 -9.90 6.79 13.40
CA LYS A 167 -8.45 6.92 13.59
C LYS A 167 -7.69 7.22 12.29
N LEU A 168 -8.37 7.21 11.15
CA LEU A 168 -7.79 7.58 9.86
C LEU A 168 -7.63 9.10 9.71
N ASN A 169 -8.45 9.90 10.40
CA ASN A 169 -8.35 11.36 10.40
C ASN A 169 -6.94 11.83 10.80
N GLY A 170 -6.35 12.76 10.05
CA GLY A 170 -5.01 13.30 10.32
C GLY A 170 -3.87 12.34 9.96
N THR A 171 -4.15 11.32 9.17
CA THR A 171 -3.15 10.45 8.53
C THR A 171 -2.97 10.87 7.08
N TYR A 172 -1.96 10.31 6.40
CA TYR A 172 -1.60 10.79 5.06
C TYR A 172 -1.39 9.65 4.08
N ALA A 173 -1.55 9.96 2.79
CA ALA A 173 -1.27 9.07 1.68
C ALA A 173 -0.48 9.77 0.58
N TYR A 174 0.35 9.00 -0.12
CA TYR A 174 0.77 9.36 -1.47
C TYR A 174 -0.23 8.80 -2.47
N VAL A 175 -0.94 9.67 -3.17
CA VAL A 175 -1.94 9.29 -4.19
C VAL A 175 -1.35 9.51 -5.57
N GLY A 176 -1.22 8.41 -6.33
CA GLY A 176 -0.81 8.42 -7.72
C GLY A 176 -2.02 8.52 -8.64
N TYR A 177 -1.97 9.46 -9.59
CA TYR A 177 -3.05 9.68 -10.55
C TYR A 177 -2.73 8.99 -11.86
N THR A 178 -3.68 8.24 -12.39
CA THR A 178 -3.58 7.58 -13.69
C THR A 178 -4.85 7.77 -14.52
N THR A 179 -4.85 7.26 -15.75
CA THR A 179 -6.03 7.32 -16.63
C THR A 179 -6.90 6.08 -16.46
N GLU A 180 -8.18 6.17 -16.80
CA GLU A 180 -9.05 4.99 -16.83
C GLU A 180 -8.55 3.90 -17.78
N ASN A 181 -7.90 4.27 -18.89
CA ASN A 181 -7.34 3.29 -19.84
C ASN A 181 -6.19 2.48 -19.23
N GLU A 182 -5.35 3.11 -18.43
CA GLU A 182 -4.28 2.41 -17.70
C GLU A 182 -4.87 1.59 -16.56
N MET A 183 -5.82 2.15 -15.80
CA MET A 183 -6.50 1.43 -14.72
C MET A 183 -7.28 0.22 -15.24
N ARG A 184 -7.93 0.30 -16.39
CA ARG A 184 -8.67 -0.82 -17.00
C ARG A 184 -7.79 -2.03 -17.28
N LYS A 185 -6.54 -1.81 -17.69
CA LYS A 185 -5.56 -2.88 -17.94
C LYS A 185 -5.05 -3.50 -16.65
N TYR A 186 -4.98 -2.71 -15.57
CA TYR A 186 -4.44 -3.12 -14.28
C TYR A 186 -5.51 -3.72 -13.36
N ASP A 187 -6.57 -2.96 -13.06
CA ASP A 187 -7.69 -3.37 -12.23
C ASP A 187 -9.00 -2.64 -12.64
N GLN A 188 -9.76 -3.27 -13.54
CA GLN A 188 -11.03 -2.72 -14.04
C GLN A 188 -12.08 -2.47 -12.94
N ARG A 189 -11.98 -3.11 -11.76
CA ARG A 189 -12.94 -2.94 -10.66
C ARG A 189 -12.93 -1.50 -10.13
N MET A 190 -11.83 -0.77 -10.36
CA MET A 190 -11.63 0.60 -9.91
C MET A 190 -12.29 1.65 -10.81
N LEU A 191 -12.90 1.24 -11.93
CA LEU A 191 -13.66 2.14 -12.79
C LEU A 191 -15.04 2.46 -12.19
N VAL A 192 -15.61 3.60 -12.58
CA VAL A 192 -16.96 4.01 -12.16
C VAL A 192 -18.00 3.05 -12.78
N GLY A 193 -19.02 2.68 -12.02
CA GLY A 193 -20.07 1.75 -12.47
C GLY A 193 -19.69 0.28 -12.49
N GLU A 194 -18.40 -0.05 -12.41
CA GLU A 194 -17.93 -1.43 -12.28
C GLU A 194 -18.12 -1.94 -10.85
N ASN A 195 -18.68 -3.14 -10.72
CA ASN A 195 -18.83 -3.80 -9.43
C ASN A 195 -17.47 -4.31 -8.94
N VAL A 196 -17.13 -4.01 -7.69
CA VAL A 196 -15.99 -4.62 -7.01
C VAL A 196 -16.40 -6.01 -6.54
N LYS A 197 -16.56 -6.95 -7.47
CA LYS A 197 -16.64 -8.37 -7.16
C LYS A 197 -15.32 -8.99 -7.55
N THR A 198 -14.61 -9.51 -6.55
CA THR A 198 -13.33 -10.18 -6.74
C THR A 198 -13.50 -11.40 -7.66
N ARG A 199 -12.50 -11.69 -8.47
CA ARG A 199 -12.48 -12.95 -9.21
C ARG A 199 -12.29 -14.06 -8.17
N LYS A 200 -13.21 -15.03 -8.13
CA LYS A 200 -12.91 -16.32 -7.49
C LYS A 200 -12.00 -17.04 -8.48
N PHE A 201 -10.71 -17.12 -8.18
CA PHE A 201 -9.81 -18.03 -8.87
C PHE A 201 -10.01 -19.46 -8.32
#